data_AF-A0A212U0G3-F1
#
_entry.id   AF-A0A212U0G3-F1
#
_cell.length_a   1.000
_cell.length_b   1.000
_cell.length_c   1.000
_cell.angle_alpha   90.00
_cell.angle_beta   90.00
_cell.angle_gamma   90.00
#
_symmetry.space_group_name_H-M   'P 1'
#
loop_
_entity.id
_entity.type
_entity.pdbx_description
1 polymer ?
#
loop_
_entity_poly.entity_id
_entity_poly.type
_entity_poly.pdbx_seq_one_letter_code
_entity_poly.pdbx_strand_id
1 'polypeptide(L)'
;MPSPRFQVVPSAYLFLLREGARGLEVLLQLRRGTGYMDGWWSAGAAGHVEAGESVLQAMQREAREELGLDLPAEALEPRTTLHRRIAVSGPLEERYCTFFTARDWSGEPTLQEADKAADLRWFPLDALPERVVPHERQVLEAVAESERTGQPVPPVMTRGFQQSLTLVVAVAENRAIGRDGDLPWHLPGDLAHFKRTTDGGVMVMGRRTFESIGRPLPGRTSIVMTGDRDWLPGGQINPCDRDAGPRFPEVLVARSWAEALLMAGDTEVFVVGGAGVFAEALPHATRLVLTEVHQSPAGCDTFFPELDAGWAEAERTPAEGYDIVEYRRR
;
A
#
# COMPACT_ATOMS: atom_id res chain seq x y z
N MET A 1 -15.40 -15.46 -24.81
CA MET A 1 -14.31 -16.33 -24.31
C MET A 1 -14.42 -16.39 -22.80
N PRO A 2 -14.26 -17.55 -22.13
CA PRO A 2 -14.16 -17.56 -20.68
C PRO A 2 -13.02 -16.64 -20.25
N SER A 3 -13.22 -15.87 -19.18
CA SER A 3 -12.14 -15.07 -18.61
C SER A 3 -10.93 -15.98 -18.33
N PRO A 4 -9.70 -15.52 -18.57
CA PRO A 4 -8.50 -16.32 -18.34
C PRO A 4 -8.51 -16.86 -16.91
N ARG A 5 -8.05 -18.11 -16.74
CA ARG A 5 -7.92 -18.69 -15.40
C ARG A 5 -6.95 -17.85 -14.58
N PHE A 6 -7.33 -17.62 -13.34
CA PHE A 6 -6.53 -16.96 -12.31
C PHE A 6 -5.14 -17.58 -12.20
N GLN A 7 -4.09 -16.77 -12.28
CA GLN A 7 -2.70 -17.18 -12.06
C GLN A 7 -2.23 -16.60 -10.74
N VAL A 8 -1.71 -17.45 -9.85
CA VAL A 8 -1.23 -17.02 -8.53
C VAL A 8 0.21 -17.43 -8.35
N VAL A 9 1.01 -16.51 -7.82
CA VAL A 9 2.32 -16.82 -7.28
C VAL A 9 2.17 -17.13 -5.78
N PRO A 10 2.36 -18.38 -5.34
CA PRO A 10 2.37 -18.71 -3.92
C PRO A 10 3.64 -18.19 -3.25
N SER A 11 3.52 -17.83 -1.97
CA SER A 11 4.63 -17.34 -1.16
C SER A 11 4.57 -17.91 0.25
N ALA A 12 5.73 -18.13 0.85
CA ALA A 12 5.89 -18.63 2.21
C ALA A 12 6.49 -17.53 3.09
N TYR A 13 6.02 -17.42 4.33
CA TYR A 13 6.45 -16.43 5.31
C TYR A 13 6.71 -17.11 6.66
N LEU A 14 7.79 -16.75 7.34
CA LEU A 14 8.16 -17.29 8.64
C LEU A 14 8.20 -16.21 9.72
N PHE A 15 7.45 -16.47 10.79
CA PHE A 15 7.58 -15.76 12.05
C PHE A 15 8.29 -16.65 13.07
N LEU A 16 9.56 -16.34 13.35
CA LEU A 16 10.24 -16.95 14.49
C LEU A 16 9.71 -16.33 15.78
N LEU A 17 9.30 -17.18 16.72
CA LEU A 17 8.74 -16.78 18.00
C LEU A 17 9.63 -17.27 19.14
N ARG A 18 9.87 -16.41 20.13
CA ARG A 18 10.58 -16.81 21.35
C ARG A 18 10.00 -16.11 22.59
N GLU A 19 10.23 -16.69 23.75
CA GLU A 19 10.00 -15.99 25.01
C GLU A 19 11.07 -14.92 25.22
N GLY A 20 10.66 -13.66 25.29
CA GLY A 20 11.50 -12.51 25.59
C GLY A 20 11.28 -12.00 27.01
N ALA A 21 12.03 -10.95 27.39
CA ALA A 21 11.96 -10.37 28.73
C ALA A 21 10.59 -9.73 29.06
N ARG A 22 9.80 -9.38 28.03
CA ARG A 22 8.49 -8.72 28.15
C ARG A 22 7.33 -9.57 27.62
N GLY A 23 7.55 -10.88 27.44
CA GLY A 23 6.59 -11.80 26.84
C GLY A 23 7.04 -12.29 25.48
N LEU A 24 6.09 -12.81 24.70
CA LEU A 24 6.34 -13.41 23.41
C LEU A 24 6.87 -12.37 22.40
N GLU A 25 8.02 -12.66 21.79
CA GLU A 25 8.65 -11.82 20.77
C GLU A 25 8.60 -12.48 19.40
N VAL A 26 8.58 -11.66 18.35
CA VAL A 26 8.71 -12.06 16.95
C VAL A 26 9.95 -11.43 16.33
N LEU A 27 10.69 -12.21 15.53
CA LEU A 27 11.81 -11.70 14.74
C LEU A 27 11.30 -11.10 13.43
N LEU A 28 11.68 -9.85 13.17
CA LEU A 28 11.34 -9.14 11.93
C LEU A 28 12.61 -8.62 11.26
N GLN A 29 12.60 -8.55 9.93
CA GLN A 29 13.64 -7.89 9.14
C GLN A 29 13.17 -6.54 8.60
N LEU A 30 14.05 -5.53 8.61
CA LEU A 30 13.79 -4.23 8.02
C LEU A 30 14.17 -4.24 6.55
N ARG A 31 13.19 -4.16 5.65
CA ARG A 31 13.41 -4.23 4.20
C ARG A 31 14.22 -3.04 3.68
N ARG A 32 15.18 -3.26 2.79
CA ARG A 32 15.96 -2.22 2.11
C ARG A 32 16.44 -2.72 0.75
N GLY A 33 16.36 -1.90 -0.29
CA GLY A 33 16.96 -2.26 -1.59
C GLY A 33 16.18 -3.34 -2.34
N THR A 34 15.00 -3.73 -1.86
CA THR A 34 14.16 -4.76 -2.49
C THR A 34 13.31 -4.19 -3.63
N GLY A 35 13.15 -2.85 -3.66
CA GLY A 35 12.23 -2.19 -4.59
C GLY A 35 10.75 -2.38 -4.25
N TYR A 36 10.43 -3.02 -3.12
CA TYR A 36 9.08 -3.24 -2.64
C TYR A 36 8.99 -3.11 -1.12
N MET A 37 8.23 -2.14 -0.62
CA MET A 37 8.02 -1.87 0.81
C MET A 37 9.35 -1.64 1.57
N ASP A 38 10.33 -1.00 0.93
CA ASP A 38 11.58 -0.62 1.59
C ASP A 38 11.31 0.34 2.78
N GLY A 39 12.01 0.13 3.90
CA GLY A 39 11.79 0.87 5.15
C GLY A 39 10.64 0.35 6.01
N TRP A 40 10.04 -0.80 5.65
CA TRP A 40 9.04 -1.51 6.44
C TRP A 40 9.62 -2.79 7.02
N TRP A 41 9.17 -3.15 8.23
CA TRP A 41 9.47 -4.43 8.85
C TRP A 41 8.60 -5.54 8.24
N SER A 42 9.21 -6.68 7.93
CA SER A 42 8.53 -7.89 7.45
C SER A 42 8.95 -9.11 8.25
N ALA A 43 8.33 -10.25 7.96
CA ALA A 43 8.67 -11.58 8.42
C ALA A 43 10.19 -11.79 8.38
N GLY A 44 10.70 -12.57 9.35
CA GLY A 44 12.13 -12.83 9.46
C GLY A 44 12.70 -13.55 8.23
N ALA A 45 11.88 -14.36 7.54
CA ALA A 45 12.18 -14.90 6.22
C ALA A 45 10.90 -14.98 5.39
N ALA A 46 10.97 -14.65 4.10
CA ALA A 46 9.82 -14.81 3.20
C ALA A 46 10.21 -14.84 1.72
N GLY A 47 9.56 -15.69 0.94
CA GLY A 47 9.79 -15.70 -0.50
C GLY A 47 8.76 -16.49 -1.31
N HIS A 48 8.98 -16.51 -2.62
CA HIS A 48 8.09 -17.18 -3.57
C HIS A 48 8.39 -18.68 -3.59
N VAL A 49 7.34 -19.48 -3.84
CA VAL A 49 7.53 -20.90 -4.11
C VAL A 49 8.01 -21.05 -5.55
N GLU A 50 9.19 -21.62 -5.72
CA GLU A 50 9.81 -21.84 -7.02
C GLU A 50 9.27 -23.09 -7.74
N ALA A 51 9.58 -23.20 -9.03
CA ALA A 51 9.17 -24.35 -9.82
C ALA A 51 9.86 -25.63 -9.33
N GLY A 52 9.05 -26.62 -8.92
CA GLY A 52 9.55 -27.93 -8.50
C GLY A 52 9.69 -28.12 -6.99
N GLU A 53 9.38 -27.10 -6.18
CA GLU A 53 9.34 -27.21 -4.72
C GLU A 53 7.92 -27.07 -4.15
N SER A 54 7.73 -27.59 -2.94
CA SER A 54 6.54 -27.36 -2.12
C SER A 54 6.69 -26.08 -1.27
N VAL A 55 5.59 -25.56 -0.74
CA VAL A 55 5.61 -24.39 0.16
C VAL A 55 6.45 -24.61 1.42
N LEU A 56 6.55 -25.86 1.91
CA LEU A 56 7.40 -26.21 3.04
C LEU A 56 8.89 -26.15 2.65
N GLN A 57 9.24 -26.71 1.48
CA GLN A 57 10.61 -26.64 0.97
C GLN A 57 11.04 -25.19 0.69
N ALA A 58 10.15 -24.38 0.11
CA ALA A 58 10.37 -22.95 -0.06
C ALA A 58 10.66 -22.30 1.30
N MET A 59 9.87 -22.58 2.33
CA MET A 59 10.09 -22.00 3.65
C MET A 59 11.44 -22.43 4.28
N GLN A 60 11.85 -23.68 4.09
CA GLN A 60 13.15 -24.15 4.55
C GLN A 60 14.32 -23.49 3.79
N ARG A 61 14.14 -23.24 2.49
CA ARG A 61 15.12 -22.54 1.66
C ARG A 61 15.26 -21.08 2.09
N GLU A 62 14.17 -20.33 2.19
CA GLU A 62 14.19 -18.91 2.60
C GLU A 62 14.72 -18.74 4.03
N ALA A 63 14.39 -19.65 4.97
CA ALA A 63 14.96 -19.61 6.31
C ALA A 63 16.49 -19.78 6.33
N ARG A 64 17.04 -20.60 5.42
CA ARG A 64 18.48 -20.76 5.26
C ARG A 64 19.10 -19.54 4.57
N GLU A 65 18.48 -19.07 3.50
CA GLU A 65 19.00 -17.98 2.66
C GLU A 65 18.96 -16.62 3.35
N GLU A 66 17.90 -16.30 4.11
CA GLU A 66 17.74 -14.99 4.75
C GLU A 66 18.24 -14.95 6.21
N LEU A 67 18.13 -16.06 6.95
CA LEU A 67 18.43 -16.12 8.40
C LEU A 67 19.59 -17.04 8.77
N GLY A 68 20.11 -17.85 7.84
CA GLY A 68 21.15 -18.84 8.13
C GLY A 68 20.67 -20.00 9.00
N LEU A 69 19.36 -20.29 9.02
CA LEU A 69 18.77 -21.35 9.84
C LEU A 69 18.40 -22.57 9.01
N ASP A 70 18.86 -23.74 9.47
CA ASP A 70 18.37 -25.03 8.98
C ASP A 70 17.16 -25.48 9.80
N LEU A 71 15.96 -25.20 9.29
CA LEU A 71 14.69 -25.62 9.90
C LEU A 71 14.20 -26.94 9.28
N PRO A 72 13.97 -27.99 10.08
CA PRO A 72 13.30 -29.19 9.58
C PRO A 72 11.80 -28.91 9.40
N ALA A 73 11.12 -29.66 8.54
CA ALA A 73 9.73 -29.36 8.15
C ALA A 73 8.77 -29.49 9.33
N GLU A 74 9.07 -30.36 10.30
CA GLU A 74 8.33 -30.55 11.55
C GLU A 74 8.42 -29.37 12.52
N ALA A 75 9.42 -28.49 12.39
CA ALA A 75 9.53 -27.27 13.19
C ALA A 75 8.65 -26.13 12.64
N LEU A 76 8.15 -26.25 11.41
CA LEU A 76 7.29 -25.27 10.77
C LEU A 76 5.83 -25.56 11.14
N GLU A 77 5.23 -24.66 11.93
CA GLU A 77 3.82 -24.73 12.29
C GLU A 77 2.99 -23.84 11.34
N PRO A 78 2.14 -24.40 10.46
CA PRO A 78 1.29 -23.59 9.59
C PRO A 78 0.25 -22.83 10.43
N ARG A 79 0.13 -21.52 10.22
CA ARG A 79 -0.80 -20.66 10.97
C ARG A 79 -2.02 -20.26 10.17
N THR A 80 -1.82 -19.82 8.93
CA THR A 80 -2.91 -19.40 8.05
C THR A 80 -2.42 -19.26 6.62
N THR A 81 -3.35 -19.25 5.68
CA THR A 81 -3.11 -18.76 4.33
C THR A 81 -3.92 -17.49 4.09
N LEU A 82 -3.23 -16.40 3.78
CA LEU A 82 -3.84 -15.14 3.39
C LEU A 82 -4.00 -15.08 1.86
N HIS A 83 -5.25 -15.09 1.39
CA HIS A 83 -5.56 -14.79 0.00
C HIS A 83 -5.70 -13.27 -0.13
N ARG A 84 -4.79 -12.64 -0.88
CA ARG A 84 -4.79 -11.18 -1.02
C ARG A 84 -4.77 -10.71 -2.46
N ARG A 85 -5.35 -9.54 -2.68
CA ARG A 85 -5.21 -8.76 -3.92
C ARG A 85 -5.04 -7.28 -3.62
N ILE A 86 -4.87 -6.49 -4.66
CA ILE A 86 -5.14 -5.05 -4.66
C ILE A 86 -6.14 -4.73 -5.78
N ALA A 87 -6.59 -3.48 -5.89
CA ALA A 87 -7.56 -3.07 -6.92
C ALA A 87 -6.99 -3.18 -8.36
N VAL A 88 -5.67 -3.26 -8.50
CA VAL A 88 -4.99 -3.50 -9.78
C VAL A 88 -5.04 -4.98 -10.10
N SER A 89 -5.48 -5.29 -11.33
CA SER A 89 -5.48 -6.65 -11.86
C SER A 89 -4.12 -6.97 -12.48
N GLY A 90 -3.37 -7.88 -11.86
CA GLY A 90 -2.11 -8.41 -12.39
C GLY A 90 -1.72 -9.72 -11.68
N PRO A 91 -1.09 -10.69 -12.38
CA PRO A 91 -0.73 -11.98 -11.78
C PRO A 91 0.18 -11.90 -10.54
N LEU A 92 0.97 -10.82 -10.42
CA LEU A 92 1.85 -10.56 -9.28
C LEU A 92 1.15 -9.88 -8.09
N GLU A 93 -0.04 -9.33 -8.33
CA GLU A 93 -0.79 -8.53 -7.36
C GLU A 93 -1.85 -9.35 -6.63
N GLU A 94 -2.14 -10.55 -7.13
CA GLU A 94 -3.02 -11.54 -6.51
C GLU A 94 -2.16 -12.69 -5.95
N ARG A 95 -2.27 -12.97 -4.65
CA ARG A 95 -1.36 -13.88 -3.93
C ARG A 95 -2.05 -14.81 -2.96
N TYR A 96 -1.50 -16.01 -2.85
CA TYR A 96 -1.66 -16.89 -1.70
C TYR A 96 -0.38 -16.83 -0.87
N CYS A 97 -0.48 -16.23 0.31
CA CYS A 97 0.62 -16.09 1.26
C CYS A 97 0.40 -17.08 2.39
N THR A 98 1.23 -18.11 2.50
CA THR A 98 1.17 -19.10 3.58
C THR A 98 2.12 -18.68 4.69
N PHE A 99 1.60 -18.57 5.91
CA PHE A 99 2.36 -18.11 7.08
C PHE A 99 2.63 -19.28 8.02
N PHE A 100 3.89 -19.40 8.43
CA PHE A 100 4.39 -20.36 9.39
C PHE A 100 4.92 -19.65 10.63
N THR A 101 4.81 -20.31 11.78
CA THR A 101 5.61 -19.99 12.96
C THR A 101 6.62 -21.10 13.22
N ALA A 102 7.74 -20.74 13.86
CA ALA A 102 8.63 -21.71 14.47
C ALA A 102 9.09 -21.20 15.83
N ARG A 103 9.21 -22.11 16.80
CA ARG A 103 9.61 -21.84 18.20
C ARG A 103 10.86 -22.59 18.63
N ASP A 104 11.20 -23.63 17.88
CA ASP A 104 12.36 -24.47 18.12
C ASP A 104 13.21 -24.51 16.85
N TRP A 105 14.48 -24.19 17.00
CA TRP A 105 15.47 -24.18 15.93
C TRP A 105 16.88 -24.26 16.53
N SER A 106 17.85 -24.59 15.68
CA SER A 106 19.26 -24.61 16.05
C SER A 106 20.02 -23.47 15.37
N GLY A 107 21.00 -22.90 16.07
CA GLY A 107 21.76 -21.74 15.59
C GLY A 107 21.14 -20.39 16.00
N GLU A 108 21.84 -19.32 15.65
CA GLU A 108 21.40 -17.94 15.89
C GLU A 108 20.94 -17.33 14.55
N PRO A 109 19.70 -16.82 14.46
CA PRO A 109 19.24 -16.15 13.25
C PRO A 109 20.07 -14.89 13.02
N THR A 110 20.68 -14.79 11.84
CA THR A 110 21.54 -13.67 11.46
C THR A 110 21.20 -13.21 10.07
N LEU A 111 21.35 -11.91 9.81
CA LEU A 111 21.04 -11.33 8.51
C LEU A 111 22.04 -11.82 7.45
N GLN A 112 21.57 -12.62 6.50
CA GLN A 112 22.41 -13.15 5.42
C GLN A 112 22.38 -12.27 4.16
N GLU A 113 21.25 -11.62 3.87
CA GLU A 113 21.06 -10.78 2.68
C GLU A 113 21.12 -9.28 3.01
N ALA A 114 22.32 -8.79 3.35
CA ALA A 114 22.53 -7.41 3.80
C ALA A 114 22.21 -6.33 2.73
N ASP A 115 22.09 -6.71 1.46
CA ASP A 115 21.65 -5.85 0.36
C ASP A 115 20.12 -5.69 0.30
N LYS A 116 19.37 -6.67 0.80
CA LYS A 116 17.89 -6.70 0.80
C LYS A 116 17.25 -6.34 2.15
N ALA A 117 18.05 -6.33 3.21
CA ALA A 117 17.60 -5.96 4.54
C ALA A 117 18.61 -5.04 5.25
N ALA A 118 18.09 -4.08 5.99
CA ALA A 118 18.87 -3.13 6.76
C ALA A 118 19.13 -3.56 8.20
N ASP A 119 18.27 -4.44 8.72
CA ASP A 119 18.25 -4.77 10.14
C ASP A 119 17.46 -6.04 10.39
N LEU A 120 17.73 -6.69 11.52
CA LEU A 120 17.07 -7.90 11.99
C LEU A 120 16.90 -7.78 13.51
N ARG A 121 15.65 -7.68 14.00
CA ARG A 121 15.37 -7.41 15.42
C ARG A 121 14.18 -8.18 15.94
N TRP A 122 14.22 -8.45 17.25
CA TRP A 122 13.12 -8.98 18.02
C TRP A 122 12.21 -7.85 18.50
N PHE A 123 10.91 -8.02 18.30
CA PHE A 123 9.86 -7.11 18.77
C PHE A 123 8.87 -7.87 19.64
N PRO A 124 8.35 -7.26 20.73
CA PRO A 124 7.21 -7.84 21.43
C PRO A 124 6.04 -8.01 20.45
N LEU A 125 5.42 -9.18 20.44
CA LEU A 125 4.34 -9.50 19.50
C LEU A 125 3.08 -8.64 19.74
N ASP A 126 2.90 -8.14 20.95
CA ASP A 126 1.84 -7.20 21.34
C ASP A 126 2.22 -5.71 21.17
N ALA A 127 3.46 -5.42 20.75
CA ALA A 127 3.97 -4.06 20.54
C ALA A 127 4.84 -3.96 19.28
N LEU A 128 4.25 -4.36 18.15
CA LEU A 128 4.88 -4.30 16.83
C LEU A 128 5.29 -2.88 16.44
N PRO A 129 6.38 -2.70 15.66
CA PRO A 129 6.78 -1.39 15.18
C PRO A 129 5.70 -0.79 14.26
N GLU A 130 5.62 0.54 14.19
CA GLU A 130 4.58 1.23 13.42
C GLU A 130 4.50 0.74 11.95
N ARG A 131 5.64 0.66 11.27
CA ARG A 131 5.75 0.22 9.88
C ARG A 131 6.05 -1.27 9.77
N VAL A 132 5.01 -2.09 9.87
CA VAL A 132 5.05 -3.52 9.48
C VAL A 132 4.28 -3.70 8.19
N VAL A 133 4.82 -4.48 7.25
CA VAL A 133 4.17 -4.75 5.95
C VAL A 133 2.69 -5.11 6.18
N PRO A 134 1.74 -4.38 5.56
CA PRO A 134 0.37 -4.35 6.08
C PRO A 134 -0.34 -5.71 6.18
N HIS A 135 -0.12 -6.58 5.19
CA HIS A 135 -0.74 -7.91 5.16
C HIS A 135 -0.08 -8.89 6.15
N GLU A 136 1.19 -8.69 6.47
CA GLU A 136 1.91 -9.46 7.48
C GLU A 136 1.51 -9.00 8.88
N ARG A 137 1.35 -7.69 9.10
CA ARG A 137 0.78 -7.12 10.34
C ARG A 137 -0.57 -7.74 10.68
N GLN A 138 -1.47 -7.84 9.70
CA GLN A 138 -2.79 -8.47 9.89
C GLN A 138 -2.67 -9.92 10.41
N VAL A 139 -1.69 -10.68 9.92
CA VAL A 139 -1.47 -12.06 10.37
C VAL A 139 -0.80 -12.09 11.73
N LEU A 140 0.21 -11.23 11.98
CA LEU A 140 0.87 -11.11 13.28
C LEU A 140 -0.12 -10.74 14.38
N GLU A 141 -1.04 -9.80 14.13
CA GLU A 141 -2.11 -9.43 15.08
C GLU A 141 -3.05 -10.62 15.35
N ALA A 142 -3.39 -11.41 14.33
CA ALA A 142 -4.19 -12.62 14.51
C ALA A 142 -3.43 -13.72 15.28
N VAL A 143 -2.12 -13.87 15.04
CA VAL A 143 -1.25 -14.77 15.81
C VAL A 143 -1.17 -14.29 17.26
N ALA A 144 -0.93 -13.01 17.52
CA ALA A 144 -0.90 -12.43 18.86
C ALA A 144 -2.19 -12.70 19.64
N GLU A 145 -3.34 -12.49 18.99
CA GLU A 145 -4.65 -12.78 19.56
C GLU A 145 -4.85 -14.27 19.86
N SER A 146 -4.39 -15.13 18.95
CA SER A 146 -4.43 -16.58 19.13
C SER A 146 -3.60 -17.02 20.34
N GLU A 147 -2.40 -16.50 20.49
CA GLU A 147 -1.50 -16.78 21.63
C GLU A 147 -2.10 -16.29 22.96
N ARG A 148 -2.76 -15.13 22.93
CA ARG A 148 -3.40 -14.54 24.11
C ARG A 148 -4.65 -15.30 24.57
N THR A 149 -5.43 -15.85 23.62
CA THR A 149 -6.77 -16.40 23.91
C THR A 149 -6.86 -17.93 23.80
N GLY A 150 -5.88 -18.57 23.17
CA GLY A 150 -5.92 -19.98 22.80
C GLY A 150 -6.87 -20.29 21.62
N GLN A 151 -7.53 -19.28 21.04
CA GLN A 151 -8.34 -19.48 19.84
C GLN A 151 -7.44 -19.66 18.62
N PRO A 152 -7.74 -20.58 17.69
CA PRO A 152 -6.92 -20.75 16.49
C PRO A 152 -7.03 -19.52 15.58
N VAL A 153 -5.94 -19.19 14.88
CA VAL A 153 -5.97 -18.25 13.75
C VAL A 153 -6.89 -18.83 12.67
N PRO A 154 -7.74 -18.02 12.00
CA PRO A 154 -8.53 -18.51 10.87
C PRO A 154 -7.63 -19.19 9.84
N PRO A 155 -7.97 -20.41 9.37
CA PRO A 155 -7.10 -21.16 8.46
C PRO A 155 -6.92 -20.45 7.11
N VAL A 156 -7.91 -19.65 6.71
CA VAL A 156 -7.84 -18.78 5.55
C VAL A 156 -8.29 -17.39 5.95
N MET A 157 -7.52 -16.39 5.56
CA MET A 157 -7.83 -14.98 5.72
C MET A 157 -7.87 -14.30 4.35
N THR A 158 -8.51 -13.13 4.26
CA THR A 158 -8.53 -12.34 3.02
C THR A 158 -8.07 -10.90 3.24
N ARG A 159 -7.56 -10.29 2.16
CA ARG A 159 -7.23 -8.86 2.10
C ARG A 159 -7.34 -8.30 0.68
N GLY A 160 -7.77 -7.06 0.54
CA GLY A 160 -7.85 -6.29 -0.70
C GLY A 160 -9.09 -6.56 -1.56
N PHE A 161 -9.98 -7.45 -1.13
CA PHE A 161 -11.19 -7.80 -1.89
C PHE A 161 -12.33 -6.80 -1.75
N GLN A 162 -12.27 -5.92 -0.74
CA GLN A 162 -13.24 -4.83 -0.56
C GLN A 162 -12.68 -3.48 -1.02
N GLN A 163 -11.43 -3.46 -1.52
CA GLN A 163 -10.79 -2.26 -2.02
C GLN A 163 -11.46 -1.75 -3.29
N SER A 164 -11.76 -0.45 -3.34
CA SER A 164 -12.31 0.24 -4.51
C SER A 164 -11.54 1.53 -4.78
N LEU A 165 -11.55 2.00 -6.03
CA LEU A 165 -10.88 3.24 -6.40
C LEU A 165 -11.89 4.26 -6.91
N THR A 166 -11.84 5.45 -6.31
CA THR A 166 -12.61 6.62 -6.69
C THR A 166 -11.66 7.74 -7.07
N LEU A 167 -11.70 8.20 -8.33
CA LEU A 167 -10.91 9.37 -8.71
C LEU A 167 -11.71 10.62 -8.36
N VAL A 168 -11.06 11.60 -7.73
CA VAL A 168 -11.65 12.90 -7.43
C VAL A 168 -10.82 13.97 -8.11
N VAL A 169 -11.40 14.72 -9.05
CA VAL A 169 -10.65 15.62 -9.92
C VAL A 169 -11.51 16.78 -10.44
N ALA A 170 -10.93 17.98 -10.52
CA ALA A 170 -11.51 19.10 -11.26
C ALA A 170 -10.85 19.21 -12.64
N VAL A 171 -11.66 19.28 -13.69
CA VAL A 171 -11.23 19.19 -15.09
C VAL A 171 -11.89 20.29 -15.91
N ALA A 172 -11.10 21.09 -16.62
CA ALA A 172 -11.59 22.09 -17.56
C ALA A 172 -12.13 21.46 -18.85
N GLU A 173 -12.88 22.24 -19.65
CA GLU A 173 -13.44 21.79 -20.94
C GLU A 173 -12.36 21.25 -21.90
N ASN A 174 -11.15 21.82 -21.85
CA ASN A 174 -9.99 21.37 -22.62
C ASN A 174 -9.19 20.25 -21.93
N ARG A 175 -9.78 19.58 -20.94
CA ARG A 175 -9.19 18.56 -20.06
C ARG A 175 -8.03 19.03 -19.17
N ALA A 176 -7.75 20.33 -19.09
CA ALA A 176 -6.68 20.82 -18.23
C ALA A 176 -7.01 20.55 -16.75
N ILE A 177 -5.99 20.21 -15.97
CA ILE A 177 -6.07 20.00 -14.51
C ILE A 177 -4.96 20.72 -13.74
N GLY A 178 -4.03 21.39 -14.43
CA GLY A 178 -2.93 22.08 -13.79
C GLY A 178 -2.10 22.91 -14.76
N ARG A 179 -1.46 23.94 -14.21
CA ARG A 179 -0.45 24.78 -14.86
C ARG A 179 0.60 25.16 -13.83
N ASP A 180 1.87 24.89 -14.10
CA ASP A 180 3.01 25.22 -13.22
C ASP A 180 2.88 24.66 -11.79
N GLY A 181 2.15 23.55 -11.63
CA GLY A 181 1.93 22.89 -10.32
C GLY A 181 0.70 23.37 -9.54
N ASP A 182 -0.03 24.36 -10.06
CA ASP A 182 -1.24 24.89 -9.44
C ASP A 182 -2.49 24.66 -10.30
N LEU A 183 -3.67 24.74 -9.67
CA LEU A 183 -4.94 24.80 -10.38
C LEU A 183 -5.06 26.17 -11.06
N PRO A 184 -5.43 26.24 -12.36
CA PRO A 184 -5.52 27.51 -13.08
C PRO A 184 -6.77 28.33 -12.73
N TRP A 185 -7.57 27.88 -11.76
CA TRP A 185 -8.79 28.52 -11.27
C TRP A 185 -8.86 28.49 -9.74
N HIS A 186 -9.74 29.32 -9.19
CA HIS A 186 -10.07 29.31 -7.77
C HIS A 186 -11.56 29.03 -7.56
N LEU A 187 -11.89 27.81 -7.12
CA LEU A 187 -13.27 27.35 -6.92
C LEU A 187 -13.47 26.88 -5.47
N PRO A 188 -13.85 27.78 -4.54
CA PRO A 188 -14.04 27.44 -3.13
C PRO A 188 -15.09 26.34 -2.89
N GLY A 189 -16.15 26.32 -3.71
CA GLY A 189 -17.21 25.32 -3.63
C GLY A 189 -16.74 23.91 -4.00
N ASP A 190 -15.88 23.79 -5.01
CA ASP A 190 -15.20 22.54 -5.37
C ASP A 190 -14.28 22.06 -4.25
N LEU A 191 -13.44 22.95 -3.69
CA LEU A 191 -12.56 22.59 -2.56
C LEU A 191 -13.37 22.10 -1.34
N ALA A 192 -14.52 22.72 -1.07
CA ALA A 192 -15.43 22.26 -0.01
C ALA A 192 -16.04 20.89 -0.33
N HIS A 193 -16.40 20.64 -1.58
CA HIS A 193 -16.88 19.34 -2.04
C HIS A 193 -15.78 18.26 -1.90
N PHE A 194 -14.58 18.50 -2.45
CA PHE A 194 -13.41 17.63 -2.32
C PHE A 194 -13.15 17.21 -0.87
N LYS A 195 -13.16 18.16 0.06
CA LYS A 195 -12.97 17.89 1.49
C LYS A 195 -14.04 17.00 2.09
N ARG A 196 -15.31 17.16 1.68
CA ARG A 196 -16.41 16.30 2.14
C ARG A 196 -16.32 14.91 1.53
N THR A 197 -16.02 14.82 0.24
CA THR A 197 -15.95 13.56 -0.50
C THR A 197 -14.83 12.65 0.01
N THR A 198 -13.69 13.23 0.41
CA THR A 198 -12.50 12.50 0.86
C THR A 198 -12.40 12.37 2.39
N ASP A 199 -13.41 12.82 3.14
CA ASP A 199 -13.34 12.89 4.60
C ASP A 199 -13.18 11.50 5.24
N GLY A 200 -12.29 11.37 6.22
CA GLY A 200 -11.96 10.09 6.85
C GLY A 200 -11.29 9.05 5.94
N GLY A 201 -11.10 9.36 4.66
CA GLY A 201 -10.65 8.41 3.65
C GLY A 201 -9.14 8.27 3.51
N VAL A 202 -8.73 7.32 2.66
CA VAL A 202 -7.35 7.16 2.21
C VAL A 202 -7.17 7.85 0.87
N MET A 203 -6.23 8.81 0.80
CA MET A 203 -5.90 9.52 -0.43
C MET A 203 -4.59 9.03 -1.00
N VAL A 204 -4.57 8.70 -2.29
CA VAL A 204 -3.35 8.44 -3.06
C VAL A 204 -3.11 9.58 -4.03
N MET A 205 -1.90 10.13 -3.99
CA MET A 205 -1.51 11.23 -4.86
C MET A 205 -0.04 11.21 -5.27
N GLY A 206 0.32 11.94 -6.31
CA GLY A 206 1.70 12.14 -6.72
C GLY A 206 2.41 13.22 -5.89
N ARG A 207 3.74 13.16 -5.86
CA ARG A 207 4.60 14.14 -5.14
C ARG A 207 4.21 15.60 -5.37
N ARG A 208 4.09 16.01 -6.64
CA ARG A 208 3.79 17.42 -7.00
C ARG A 208 2.43 17.87 -6.48
N THR A 209 1.43 16.98 -6.51
CA THR A 209 0.10 17.26 -5.95
C THR A 209 0.19 17.47 -4.44
N PHE A 210 0.93 16.60 -3.74
CA PHE A 210 1.15 16.77 -2.30
C PHE A 210 1.91 18.07 -1.98
N GLU A 211 2.94 18.42 -2.77
CA GLU A 211 3.72 19.66 -2.62
C GLU A 211 2.85 20.92 -2.83
N SER A 212 1.93 20.90 -3.81
CA SER A 212 0.95 21.97 -4.03
C SER A 212 -0.04 22.11 -2.85
N ILE A 213 -0.51 20.99 -2.29
CA ILE A 213 -1.36 21.00 -1.07
C ILE A 213 -0.55 21.48 0.15
N GLY A 214 0.73 21.16 0.20
CA GLY A 214 1.72 21.63 1.19
C GLY A 214 1.71 20.90 2.54
N ARG A 215 0.66 20.16 2.87
CA ARG A 215 0.55 19.41 4.14
C ARG A 215 -0.46 18.25 4.04
N PRO A 216 -0.36 17.21 4.89
CA PRO A 216 -1.42 16.22 5.00
C PRO A 216 -2.73 16.87 5.46
N LEU A 217 -3.84 16.38 4.93
CA LEU A 217 -5.15 16.87 5.30
C LEU A 217 -5.64 16.16 6.58
N PRO A 218 -6.03 16.88 7.66
CA PRO A 218 -6.33 16.28 8.96
C PRO A 218 -7.39 15.16 8.91
N GLY A 219 -7.20 14.07 9.64
CA GLY A 219 -8.18 12.98 9.69
C GLY A 219 -8.24 12.12 8.41
N ARG A 220 -7.29 12.27 7.49
CA ARG A 220 -7.16 11.45 6.27
C ARG A 220 -5.78 10.81 6.20
N THR A 221 -5.73 9.58 5.71
CA THR A 221 -4.47 8.93 5.41
C THR A 221 -3.97 9.46 4.07
N SER A 222 -2.75 9.98 4.04
CA SER A 222 -2.11 10.47 2.81
C SER A 222 -1.01 9.52 2.37
N ILE A 223 -1.15 8.97 1.16
CA ILE A 223 -0.16 8.12 0.49
C ILE A 223 0.38 8.90 -0.71
N VAL A 224 1.67 9.19 -0.70
CA VAL A 224 2.34 9.96 -1.75
C VAL A 224 3.23 9.05 -2.57
N MET A 225 2.98 9.03 -3.88
CA MET A 225 3.78 8.31 -4.85
C MET A 225 4.93 9.17 -5.36
N THR A 226 6.14 8.62 -5.30
CA THR A 226 7.33 9.27 -5.84
C THR A 226 8.46 8.28 -6.12
N GLY A 227 9.08 8.44 -7.29
CA GLY A 227 10.31 7.72 -7.65
C GLY A 227 11.57 8.29 -7.00
N ASP A 228 11.48 9.48 -6.39
CA ASP A 228 12.60 10.13 -5.70
C ASP A 228 12.85 9.45 -4.35
N ARG A 229 13.91 8.64 -4.28
CA ARG A 229 14.24 7.81 -3.10
C ARG A 229 14.58 8.63 -1.86
N ASP A 230 15.10 9.84 -2.06
CA ASP A 230 15.55 10.71 -0.97
C ASP A 230 14.47 11.70 -0.52
N TRP A 231 13.31 11.69 -1.18
CA TRP A 231 12.21 12.58 -0.84
C TRP A 231 11.58 12.24 0.52
N LEU A 232 11.44 13.27 1.34
CA LEU A 232 10.80 13.21 2.65
C LEU A 232 9.53 14.08 2.67
N PRO A 233 8.38 13.57 3.17
CA PRO A 233 7.15 14.35 3.27
C PRO A 233 7.34 15.67 4.05
N GLY A 234 7.19 16.80 3.35
CA GLY A 234 7.38 18.14 3.91
C GLY A 234 8.84 18.55 4.17
N GLY A 235 9.79 17.79 3.61
CA GLY A 235 11.23 17.95 3.85
C GLY A 235 11.68 17.44 5.22
N GLN A 236 12.95 17.66 5.56
CA GLN A 236 13.47 17.38 6.90
C GLN A 236 12.86 18.35 7.92
N ILE A 237 12.59 17.85 9.13
CA ILE A 237 12.17 18.70 10.26
C ILE A 237 13.21 19.79 10.51
N ASN A 238 14.49 19.43 10.48
CA ASN A 238 15.62 20.33 10.62
C ASN A 238 16.61 20.11 9.46
N PRO A 239 16.67 21.01 8.47
CA PRO A 239 17.59 20.87 7.32
C PRO A 239 19.08 20.87 7.69
N CYS A 240 19.42 21.31 8.91
CA CYS A 240 20.80 21.29 9.40
C CYS A 240 21.18 19.98 10.09
N ASP A 241 20.23 19.07 10.30
CA ASP A 241 20.42 17.77 10.91
C ASP A 241 20.01 16.69 9.90
N ARG A 242 21.01 16.03 9.31
CA ARG A 242 20.78 15.00 8.28
C ARG A 242 20.02 13.78 8.80
N ASP A 243 20.03 13.57 10.12
CA ASP A 243 19.33 12.45 10.75
C ASP A 243 17.90 12.86 11.18
N ALA A 244 17.53 14.14 11.00
CA ALA A 244 16.17 14.60 11.28
C ALA A 244 15.18 13.97 10.30
N GLY A 245 14.14 13.35 10.86
CA GLY A 245 13.06 12.73 10.11
C GLY A 245 12.22 13.70 9.27
N PRO A 246 11.23 13.18 8.52
CA PRO A 246 10.33 13.99 7.71
C PRO A 246 9.48 14.91 8.59
N ARG A 247 9.12 16.09 8.06
CA ARG A 247 8.20 17.03 8.71
C ARG A 247 6.81 16.43 8.95
N PHE A 248 6.37 15.54 8.05
CA PHE A 248 5.10 14.83 8.15
C PHE A 248 5.33 13.30 8.20
N PRO A 249 5.76 12.74 9.35
CA PRO A 249 6.05 11.31 9.49
C PRO A 249 4.83 10.40 9.26
N GLU A 250 3.62 10.92 9.42
CA GLU A 250 2.34 10.24 9.20
C GLU A 250 2.02 10.01 7.72
N VAL A 251 2.70 10.71 6.80
CA VAL A 251 2.51 10.54 5.36
C VAL A 251 3.24 9.29 4.91
N LEU A 252 2.49 8.38 4.29
CA LEU A 252 3.04 7.16 3.72
C LEU A 252 3.64 7.47 2.35
N VAL A 253 4.82 6.91 2.06
CA VAL A 253 5.51 7.10 0.78
C VAL A 253 5.53 5.78 0.02
N ALA A 254 4.95 5.78 -1.18
CA ALA A 254 4.92 4.62 -2.06
C ALA A 254 5.82 4.84 -3.29
N ARG A 255 6.50 3.78 -3.70
CA ARG A 255 7.39 3.73 -4.87
C ARG A 255 6.71 3.17 -6.10
N SER A 256 5.57 2.54 -5.92
CA SER A 256 4.75 1.97 -6.98
C SER A 256 3.28 2.04 -6.63
N TRP A 257 2.43 1.85 -7.63
CA TRP A 257 0.99 1.73 -7.44
C TRP A 257 0.62 0.53 -6.56
N ALA A 258 1.34 -0.59 -6.71
CA ALA A 258 1.14 -1.78 -5.89
C ALA A 258 1.39 -1.52 -4.40
N GLU A 259 2.46 -0.79 -4.07
CA GLU A 259 2.74 -0.38 -2.70
C GLU A 259 1.65 0.55 -2.15
N ALA A 260 1.25 1.56 -2.93
CA ALA A 260 0.24 2.52 -2.50
C ALA A 260 -1.08 1.82 -2.14
N LEU A 261 -1.52 0.89 -2.98
CA LEU A 261 -2.75 0.14 -2.75
C LEU A 261 -2.61 -0.89 -1.63
N LEU A 262 -1.44 -1.51 -1.44
CA LEU A 262 -1.22 -2.41 -0.30
C LEU A 262 -1.29 -1.64 1.03
N MET A 263 -0.69 -0.45 1.08
CA MET A 263 -0.72 0.47 2.22
C MET A 263 -2.14 0.96 2.51
N ALA A 264 -2.93 1.24 1.47
CA ALA A 264 -4.31 1.73 1.61
C ALA A 264 -5.24 0.70 2.26
N GLY A 265 -5.04 -0.60 1.99
CA GLY A 265 -5.84 -1.67 2.60
C GLY A 265 -7.25 -1.82 2.00
N ASP A 266 -8.11 -2.55 2.71
CA ASP A 266 -9.49 -2.88 2.29
C ASP A 266 -10.46 -1.70 2.51
N THR A 267 -10.34 -0.67 1.69
CA THR A 267 -11.17 0.54 1.80
C THR A 267 -11.42 1.17 0.43
N GLU A 268 -12.32 2.15 0.38
CA GLU A 268 -12.37 3.09 -0.74
C GLU A 268 -11.11 3.96 -0.71
N VAL A 269 -10.40 3.99 -1.83
CA VAL A 269 -9.19 4.76 -2.05
C VAL A 269 -9.51 5.93 -2.98
N PHE A 270 -9.29 7.14 -2.48
CA PHE A 270 -9.48 8.37 -3.25
C PHE A 270 -8.20 8.71 -4.00
N VAL A 271 -8.25 8.63 -5.31
CA VAL A 271 -7.14 9.03 -6.19
C VAL A 271 -7.32 10.50 -6.53
N VAL A 272 -6.40 11.35 -6.07
CA VAL A 272 -6.56 12.81 -6.14
C VAL A 272 -5.51 13.48 -7.04
N GLY A 273 -4.87 12.68 -7.90
CA GLY A 273 -3.96 13.12 -8.95
C GLY A 273 -2.48 13.04 -8.58
N GLY A 274 -1.56 13.53 -9.40
CA GLY A 274 -1.76 14.21 -10.68
C GLY A 274 -1.91 13.27 -11.88
N ALA A 275 -1.68 13.79 -13.08
CA ALA A 275 -1.95 13.11 -14.36
C ALA A 275 -1.40 11.67 -14.47
N GLY A 276 -0.15 11.43 -14.02
CA GLY A 276 0.44 10.09 -14.03
C GLY A 276 -0.32 9.10 -13.14
N VAL A 277 -0.66 9.52 -11.92
CA VAL A 277 -1.43 8.70 -10.97
C VAL A 277 -2.84 8.45 -11.49
N PHE A 278 -3.48 9.45 -12.09
CA PHE A 278 -4.78 9.27 -12.74
C PHE A 278 -4.71 8.27 -13.89
N ALA A 279 -3.68 8.33 -14.74
CA ALA A 279 -3.52 7.42 -15.86
C ALA A 279 -3.36 5.95 -15.40
N GLU A 280 -2.62 5.71 -14.30
CA GLU A 280 -2.47 4.39 -13.71
C GLU A 280 -3.77 3.89 -13.02
N ALA A 281 -4.52 4.79 -12.41
CA ALA A 281 -5.73 4.44 -11.66
C ALA A 281 -6.98 4.24 -12.53
N LEU A 282 -7.14 5.04 -13.60
CA LEU A 282 -8.36 5.12 -14.40
C LEU A 282 -8.85 3.75 -14.93
N PRO A 283 -8.00 2.83 -15.43
CA PRO A 283 -8.43 1.52 -15.90
C PRO A 283 -9.02 0.60 -14.82
N HIS A 284 -8.74 0.88 -13.55
CA HIS A 284 -9.15 0.07 -12.40
C HIS A 284 -10.23 0.73 -11.54
N ALA A 285 -10.53 2.00 -11.81
CA ALA A 285 -11.51 2.76 -11.06
C ALA A 285 -12.95 2.30 -11.32
N THR A 286 -13.79 2.42 -10.29
CA THR A 286 -15.21 2.09 -10.36
C THR A 286 -16.11 3.32 -10.26
N ARG A 287 -15.55 4.44 -9.78
CA ARG A 287 -16.24 5.72 -9.60
C ARG A 287 -15.33 6.89 -9.97
N LEU A 288 -15.89 7.91 -10.59
CA LEU A 288 -15.26 9.23 -10.74
C LEU A 288 -16.18 10.26 -10.10
N VAL A 289 -15.59 11.15 -9.30
CA VAL A 289 -16.22 12.36 -8.80
C VAL A 289 -15.50 13.52 -9.48
N LEU A 290 -16.12 14.03 -10.55
CA LEU A 290 -15.47 14.94 -11.48
C LEU A 290 -16.14 16.31 -11.41
N THR A 291 -15.36 17.36 -11.17
CA THR A 291 -15.81 18.74 -11.25
C THR A 291 -15.51 19.26 -12.66
N GLU A 292 -16.53 19.33 -13.53
CA GLU A 292 -16.44 19.86 -14.89
C GLU A 292 -16.44 21.39 -14.85
N VAL A 293 -15.26 22.01 -14.98
CA VAL A 293 -15.09 23.47 -14.94
C VAL A 293 -15.41 24.06 -16.31
N HIS A 294 -16.33 25.04 -16.35
CA HIS A 294 -16.77 25.73 -17.58
C HIS A 294 -15.75 26.78 -18.07
N GLN A 295 -14.48 26.38 -18.11
CA GLN A 295 -13.35 27.20 -18.54
C GLN A 295 -12.42 26.38 -19.41
N SER A 296 -11.72 27.06 -20.32
CA SER A 296 -10.70 26.48 -21.21
C SER A 296 -9.37 27.24 -21.08
N PRO A 297 -8.67 27.15 -19.93
CA PRO A 297 -7.46 27.93 -19.68
C PRO A 297 -6.31 27.57 -20.63
N ALA A 298 -5.63 28.58 -21.17
CA ALA A 298 -4.46 28.43 -22.02
C ALA A 298 -3.16 28.23 -21.20
N GLY A 299 -2.17 27.59 -21.84
CA GLY A 299 -0.83 27.37 -21.26
C GLY A 299 -0.78 26.29 -20.18
N CYS A 300 -1.79 25.42 -20.09
CA CYS A 300 -1.77 24.29 -19.16
C CYS A 300 -0.80 23.21 -19.63
N ASP A 301 -0.14 22.55 -18.67
CA ASP A 301 0.87 21.52 -18.90
C ASP A 301 0.42 20.13 -18.43
N THR A 302 -0.69 20.07 -17.69
CA THR A 302 -1.19 18.86 -17.06
C THR A 302 -2.65 18.67 -17.43
N PHE A 303 -2.98 17.49 -17.97
CA PHE A 303 -4.31 17.17 -18.50
C PHE A 303 -4.83 15.85 -17.93
N PHE A 304 -6.14 15.77 -17.75
CA PHE A 304 -6.82 14.54 -17.39
C PHE A 304 -6.93 13.60 -18.60
N PRO A 305 -6.76 12.28 -18.42
CA PRO A 305 -6.96 11.31 -19.51
C PRO A 305 -8.38 11.36 -20.08
N GLU A 306 -8.54 10.92 -21.33
CA GLU A 306 -9.88 10.81 -21.93
C GLU A 306 -10.68 9.66 -21.28
N LEU A 307 -11.97 9.90 -21.06
CA LEU A 307 -12.88 8.86 -20.60
C LEU A 307 -13.34 7.99 -21.77
N ASP A 308 -13.23 6.68 -21.61
CA ASP A 308 -13.76 5.72 -22.58
C ASP A 308 -15.30 5.58 -22.49
N ALA A 309 -15.89 4.86 -23.44
CA ALA A 309 -17.33 4.61 -23.49
C ALA A 309 -17.86 3.69 -22.37
N GLY A 310 -16.96 3.16 -21.52
CA GLY A 310 -17.29 2.37 -20.34
C GLY A 310 -17.73 3.21 -19.15
N TRP A 311 -17.59 4.53 -19.19
CA TRP A 311 -18.10 5.43 -18.17
C TRP A 311 -19.52 5.91 -18.48
N ALA A 312 -20.38 5.91 -17.46
CA ALA A 312 -21.73 6.45 -17.52
C ALA A 312 -21.91 7.52 -16.46
N GLU A 313 -22.49 8.66 -16.85
CA GLU A 313 -22.96 9.67 -15.90
C GLU A 313 -24.06 9.06 -15.03
N ALA A 314 -23.90 9.13 -13.72
CA ALA A 314 -24.84 8.65 -12.72
C ALA A 314 -25.61 9.80 -12.07
N GLU A 315 -24.93 10.91 -11.77
CA GLU A 315 -25.52 12.09 -11.13
C GLU A 315 -24.78 13.36 -11.57
N ARG A 316 -25.51 14.47 -11.69
CA ARG A 316 -24.97 15.81 -11.97
C ARG A 316 -25.59 16.83 -11.04
N THR A 317 -24.73 17.62 -10.39
CA THR A 317 -25.09 18.75 -9.54
C THR A 317 -24.52 20.04 -10.12
N PRO A 318 -25.35 20.87 -10.78
CA PRO A 318 -24.89 22.12 -11.38
C PRO A 318 -24.48 23.17 -10.34
N ALA A 319 -23.46 23.96 -10.66
CA ALA A 319 -23.03 25.13 -9.88
C ALA A 319 -22.62 26.29 -10.81
N GLU A 320 -22.31 27.46 -10.23
CA GLU A 320 -21.88 28.61 -11.02
C GLU A 320 -20.44 28.41 -11.53
N GLY A 321 -20.30 28.25 -12.85
CA GLY A 321 -19.00 28.12 -13.52
C GLY A 321 -18.38 26.71 -13.48
N TYR A 322 -19.07 25.73 -12.91
CA TYR A 322 -18.70 24.31 -12.96
C TYR A 322 -19.90 23.41 -12.61
N ASP A 323 -19.85 22.15 -13.00
CA ASP A 323 -20.78 21.11 -12.53
C ASP A 323 -20.01 20.03 -11.76
N ILE A 324 -20.62 19.45 -10.73
CA ILE A 324 -20.09 18.23 -10.08
C ILE A 324 -20.82 17.04 -10.67
N VAL A 325 -20.08 16.12 -11.27
CA VAL A 325 -20.61 14.97 -12.00
C VAL A 325 -20.03 13.69 -11.44
N GLU A 326 -20.90 12.75 -11.08
CA GLU A 326 -20.51 11.42 -10.69
C GLU A 326 -20.62 10.47 -11.88
N TYR A 327 -19.52 9.78 -12.21
CA TYR A 327 -19.51 8.70 -13.18
C TYR A 327 -19.32 7.36 -12.51
N ARG A 328 -19.96 6.34 -13.07
CA ARG A 328 -19.81 4.93 -12.69
C ARG A 328 -19.38 4.12 -13.90
N ARG A 329 -18.59 3.08 -13.66
CA ARG A 329 -18.21 2.14 -14.70
C ARG A 329 -19.39 1.23 -15.05
N ARG A 330 -19.67 1.07 -16.34
CA ARG A 330 -20.70 0.17 -16.89
C ARG A 330 -20.29 -1.30 -16.77
#